data_AF-S9QBF2-F1
#
_entry.id   AF-S9QBF2-F1
#
_cell.length_a   1.000
_cell.length_b   1.000
_cell.length_c   1.000
_cell.angle_alpha   90.00
_cell.angle_beta   90.00
_cell.angle_gamma   90.00
#
_symmetry.space_group_name_H-M   'P 1'
#
loop_
_entity.id
_entity.type
_entity.pdbx_description
1 polymer ?
#
loop_
_entity_poly.entity_id
_entity_poly.type
_entity_poly.pdbx_seq_one_letter_code
_entity_poly.pdbx_strand_id
1 'polypeptide(L)'
;MVAFLLGGELTRENLASNGRAIFSISLSVVIGTTLAIWAGLSAFGLDPRLALLLGAIATATDPAAISEVIRQSGMRNGFTATLKGIVAIDDVWGLLMFSICLALVDQSGGWAAPILGAGRDIGGAILLGLCVGIPSAILTGRLPPRRAAPDRGYWRRPVDRGARDMARRLIPRGGYDGRRVYCELCPTSRPCF
;
A
#
# COMPACT_ATOMS: atom_id res chain seq x y z
N MET A 1 0.50 -12.01 5.65
CA MET A 1 1.93 -11.61 5.69
C MET A 1 2.16 -10.20 5.17
N VAL A 2 1.46 -9.77 4.11
CA VAL A 2 1.60 -8.42 3.53
C VAL A 2 1.29 -7.31 4.55
N ALA A 3 0.18 -7.41 5.30
CA ALA A 3 -0.16 -6.43 6.33
C ALA A 3 0.93 -6.25 7.42
N PHE A 4 1.61 -7.33 7.80
CA PHE A 4 2.72 -7.27 8.76
C PHE A 4 3.95 -6.56 8.19
N LEU A 5 4.31 -6.85 6.92
CA LEU A 5 5.41 -6.18 6.24
C LEU A 5 5.10 -4.70 5.97
N LEU A 6 3.86 -4.39 5.58
CA LEU A 6 3.40 -3.02 5.37
C LEU A 6 3.37 -2.23 6.68
N GLY A 7 2.91 -2.85 7.76
CA GLY A 7 2.92 -2.28 9.10
C GLY A 7 4.33 -1.96 9.60
N GLY A 8 5.32 -2.79 9.23
CA GLY A 8 6.74 -2.53 9.51
C GLY A 8 7.38 -1.42 8.66
N GLU A 9 6.86 -1.17 7.44
CA GLU A 9 7.29 -0.06 6.57
C GLU A 9 6.66 1.29 6.95
N LEU A 10 5.67 1.33 7.86
CA LEU A 10 5.12 2.56 8.41
C LEU A 10 6.11 3.21 9.38
N THR A 11 7.06 3.98 8.86
CA THR A 11 7.89 4.87 9.69
C THR A 11 7.03 5.90 10.39
N ARG A 12 7.21 6.04 11.71
CA ARG A 12 6.53 7.03 12.55
C ARG A 12 6.64 8.45 11.97
N GLU A 13 7.74 8.79 11.30
CA GLU A 13 7.92 10.09 10.65
C GLU A 13 6.93 10.33 9.48
N ASN A 14 6.58 9.30 8.70
CA ASN A 14 5.67 9.45 7.55
C ASN A 14 4.21 9.60 8.02
N LEU A 15 3.84 8.89 9.09
CA LEU A 15 2.53 9.02 9.73
C LEU A 15 2.41 10.32 10.54
N ALA A 16 3.48 10.81 11.16
CA ALA A 16 3.47 12.06 11.92
C ALA A 16 3.38 13.31 11.01
N SER A 17 3.99 13.28 9.82
CA SER A 17 4.01 14.42 8.90
C SER A 17 2.76 14.49 8.00
N ASN A 18 2.26 13.35 7.52
CA ASN A 18 1.13 13.29 6.57
C ASN A 18 -0.11 12.56 7.09
N GLY A 19 -0.13 12.13 8.36
CA GLY A 19 -1.18 11.27 8.92
C GLY A 19 -2.58 11.86 8.82
N ARG A 20 -2.74 13.19 8.98
CA ARG A 20 -4.04 13.86 8.81
C ARG A 20 -4.60 13.71 7.41
N ALA A 21 -3.76 13.86 6.38
CA ALA A 21 -4.18 13.71 4.99
C ALA A 21 -4.49 12.25 4.66
N ILE A 22 -3.64 11.31 5.12
CA ILE A 22 -3.87 9.88 4.95
C ILE A 22 -5.21 9.45 5.57
N PHE A 23 -5.47 9.90 6.80
CA PHE A 23 -6.68 9.57 7.53
C PHE A 23 -7.93 10.19 6.90
N SER A 24 -7.89 11.48 6.54
CA SER A 24 -9.06 12.13 5.95
C SER A 24 -9.41 11.56 4.57
N ILE A 25 -8.40 11.25 3.74
CA ILE A 25 -8.61 10.66 2.42
C ILE A 25 -9.17 9.24 2.55
N SER A 26 -8.54 8.37 3.36
CA SER A 26 -9.02 6.99 3.54
C SER A 26 -10.45 6.97 4.09
N LEU A 27 -10.76 7.77 5.11
CA LEU A 27 -12.11 7.84 5.67
C LEU A 27 -13.14 8.33 4.63
N SER A 28 -12.77 9.32 3.81
CA SER A 28 -13.64 9.83 2.76
C SER A 28 -13.91 8.77 1.68
N VAL A 29 -12.90 7.98 1.32
CA VAL A 29 -13.04 6.88 0.34
C VAL A 29 -13.93 5.77 0.89
N VAL A 30 -13.73 5.36 2.14
CA VAL A 30 -14.53 4.29 2.78
C VAL A 30 -15.99 4.69 2.88
N ILE A 31 -16.28 5.89 3.41
CA ILE A 31 -17.66 6.40 3.54
C ILE A 31 -18.28 6.62 2.16
N GLY A 32 -17.54 7.26 1.25
CA GLY A 32 -18.01 7.56 -0.10
C GLY A 32 -18.36 6.30 -0.89
N THR A 33 -17.49 5.29 -0.86
CA THR A 33 -17.70 4.00 -1.54
C THR A 33 -18.89 3.27 -0.95
N THR A 34 -18.99 3.19 0.38
CA THR A 34 -20.10 2.52 1.06
C THR A 34 -21.43 3.15 0.69
N LEU A 35 -21.53 4.48 0.78
CA LEU A 35 -22.76 5.22 0.47
C LEU A 35 -23.13 5.14 -1.01
N ALA A 36 -22.15 5.26 -1.91
CA ALA A 36 -22.40 5.18 -3.34
C ALA A 36 -22.97 3.82 -3.74
N ILE A 37 -22.38 2.72 -3.24
CA ILE A 37 -22.83 1.36 -3.54
C ILE A 37 -24.18 1.08 -2.87
N TRP A 38 -24.34 1.47 -1.61
CA TRP A 38 -25.61 1.32 -0.90
C TRP A 38 -26.76 2.04 -1.62
N ALA A 39 -26.56 3.32 -1.98
CA ALA A 39 -27.57 4.12 -2.67
C ALA A 39 -27.85 3.56 -4.07
N GLY A 40 -26.82 3.18 -4.82
CA GLY A 40 -26.96 2.57 -6.13
C GLY A 40 -27.77 1.28 -6.09
N LEU A 41 -27.35 0.31 -5.28
CA LEU A 41 -28.03 -0.99 -5.18
C LEU A 41 -29.46 -0.86 -4.63
N SER A 42 -29.69 0.03 -3.66
CA SER A 42 -31.03 0.32 -3.15
C SER A 42 -31.93 0.92 -4.23
N ALA A 43 -31.40 1.82 -5.07
CA ALA A 43 -32.14 2.41 -6.19
C ALA A 43 -32.49 1.37 -7.28
N PHE A 44 -31.67 0.31 -7.44
CA PHE A 44 -31.98 -0.83 -8.29
C PHE A 44 -32.99 -1.82 -7.68
N GLY A 45 -33.51 -1.54 -6.48
CA GLY A 45 -34.53 -2.37 -5.81
C GLY A 45 -33.97 -3.52 -4.98
N LEU A 46 -32.65 -3.55 -4.70
CA LEU A 46 -32.08 -4.48 -3.73
C LEU A 46 -32.53 -4.11 -2.32
N ASP A 47 -32.68 -5.11 -1.45
CA ASP A 47 -32.93 -4.87 -0.03
C ASP A 47 -31.86 -3.92 0.57
N PRO A 48 -32.26 -2.79 1.19
CA PRO A 48 -31.31 -1.80 1.70
C PRO A 48 -30.35 -2.32 2.77
N ARG A 49 -30.73 -3.36 3.52
CA ARG A 49 -29.86 -3.98 4.53
C ARG A 49 -28.76 -4.77 3.85
N LEU A 50 -29.12 -5.57 2.85
CA LEU A 50 -28.16 -6.30 2.03
C LEU A 50 -27.25 -5.35 1.23
N ALA A 51 -27.82 -4.29 0.64
CA ALA A 51 -27.07 -3.26 -0.07
C ALA A 51 -26.03 -2.59 0.82
N LEU A 52 -26.34 -2.38 2.11
CA LEU A 52 -25.43 -1.73 3.06
C LEU A 52 -24.23 -2.63 3.38
N LEU A 53 -24.49 -3.94 3.58
CA LEU A 53 -23.43 -4.92 3.79
C LEU A 53 -22.52 -5.04 2.57
N LEU A 54 -23.10 -5.07 1.36
CA LEU A 54 -22.34 -5.10 0.11
C LEU A 54 -21.51 -3.82 -0.09
N GLY A 55 -22.07 -2.66 0.25
CA GLY A 55 -21.34 -1.39 0.23
C GLY A 55 -20.15 -1.39 1.18
N ALA A 56 -20.31 -1.93 2.39
CA ALA A 56 -19.24 -2.02 3.37
C ALA A 56 -18.12 -2.98 2.92
N ILE A 57 -18.45 -4.16 2.38
CA ILE A 57 -17.46 -5.12 1.86
C ILE A 57 -16.67 -4.52 0.68
N ALA A 58 -17.34 -3.73 -0.17
CA ALA A 58 -16.71 -3.13 -1.34
C ALA A 58 -15.65 -2.07 -1.01
N THR A 59 -15.55 -1.62 0.25
CA THR A 59 -14.45 -0.75 0.71
C THR A 59 -13.13 -1.48 0.89
N ALA A 60 -13.11 -2.82 0.81
CA ALA A 60 -11.90 -3.61 0.98
C ALA A 60 -10.89 -3.34 -0.16
N THR A 61 -9.71 -2.84 0.21
CA THR A 61 -8.59 -2.54 -0.71
C THR A 61 -7.42 -3.49 -0.46
N ASP A 62 -6.78 -4.01 -1.53
CA ASP A 62 -5.61 -4.89 -1.42
C ASP A 62 -4.27 -4.10 -1.41
N PRO A 63 -3.54 -4.04 -0.28
CA PRO A 63 -2.21 -3.43 -0.21
C PRO A 63 -1.14 -4.13 -1.06
N ALA A 64 -1.29 -5.43 -1.32
CA ALA A 64 -0.27 -6.20 -2.03
C ALA A 64 -0.18 -5.76 -3.48
N ALA A 65 -1.32 -5.66 -4.17
CA ALA A 65 -1.41 -5.19 -5.55
C ALA A 65 -0.83 -3.77 -5.70
N ILE A 66 -1.22 -2.83 -4.84
CA ILE A 66 -0.74 -1.44 -4.91
C ILE A 66 0.77 -1.36 -4.64
N SER A 67 1.27 -2.13 -3.67
CA SER A 67 2.71 -2.15 -3.35
C SER A 67 3.54 -2.72 -4.50
N GLU A 68 3.02 -3.72 -5.22
CA GLU A 68 3.64 -4.28 -6.41
C GLU A 68 3.74 -3.25 -7.52
N VAL A 69 2.64 -2.56 -7.83
CA VAL A 69 2.60 -1.54 -8.89
C VAL A 69 3.54 -0.38 -8.57
N ILE A 70 3.58 0.07 -7.31
CA ILE A 70 4.53 1.11 -6.88
C ILE A 70 5.97 0.61 -7.07
N ARG A 71 6.27 -0.64 -6.71
CA ARG A 71 7.60 -1.22 -6.89
C ARG A 71 7.98 -1.32 -8.37
N GLN A 72 7.05 -1.76 -9.23
CA GLN A 72 7.26 -1.87 -10.68
C GLN A 72 7.44 -0.51 -11.36
N SER A 73 6.78 0.54 -10.84
CA SER A 73 6.92 1.89 -11.38
C SER A 73 8.31 2.50 -11.17
N GLY A 74 9.09 1.99 -10.20
CA GLY A 74 10.39 2.55 -9.82
C GLY A 74 10.34 3.94 -9.18
N MET A 75 9.15 4.55 -9.04
CA MET A 75 8.98 5.89 -8.48
C MET A 75 8.97 5.85 -6.95
N ARG A 76 9.76 6.74 -6.32
CA ARG A 76 9.75 6.95 -4.86
C ARG A 76 9.63 8.44 -4.56
N ASN A 77 8.41 8.88 -4.28
CA ASN A 77 8.07 10.27 -3.98
C ASN A 77 6.99 10.35 -2.87
N GLY A 78 6.66 11.56 -2.43
CA GLY A 78 5.66 11.78 -1.38
C GLY A 78 4.29 11.19 -1.72
N PHE A 79 3.88 11.19 -2.99
CA PHE A 79 2.62 10.59 -3.42
C PHE A 79 2.59 9.07 -3.21
N THR A 80 3.63 8.35 -3.64
CA THR A 80 3.75 6.90 -3.43
C THR A 80 3.81 6.53 -1.95
N ALA A 81 4.40 7.39 -1.10
CA ALA A 81 4.45 7.21 0.34
C ALA A 81 3.06 7.41 0.98
N THR A 82 2.30 8.42 0.53
CA THR A 82 0.91 8.65 0.96
C THR A 82 -0.01 7.51 0.52
N LEU A 83 0.09 7.04 -0.73
CA LEU A 83 -0.69 5.90 -1.22
C LEU A 83 -0.45 4.63 -0.40
N LYS A 84 0.82 4.29 -0.14
CA LYS A 84 1.16 3.16 0.74
C LYS A 84 0.54 3.32 2.13
N GLY A 85 0.59 4.53 2.69
CA GLY A 85 0.00 4.84 3.99
C GLY A 85 -1.52 4.69 4.03
N ILE A 86 -2.22 5.14 2.97
CA ILE A 86 -3.68 5.00 2.83
C ILE A 86 -4.05 3.51 2.84
N VAL A 87 -3.45 2.71 1.95
CA VAL A 87 -3.81 1.29 1.81
C VAL A 87 -3.38 0.45 3.02
N ALA A 88 -2.37 0.88 3.78
CA ALA A 88 -1.99 0.23 5.04
C ALA A 88 -3.07 0.35 6.13
N ILE A 89 -3.81 1.46 6.13
CA ILE A 89 -4.83 1.77 7.14
C ILE A 89 -6.22 1.30 6.70
N ASP A 90 -6.45 1.18 5.39
CA ASP A 90 -7.75 0.87 4.79
C ASP A 90 -8.32 -0.50 5.21
N ASP A 91 -7.47 -1.51 5.44
CA ASP A 91 -7.88 -2.85 5.89
C ASP A 91 -8.59 -2.81 7.26
N VAL A 92 -8.13 -1.93 8.16
CA VAL A 92 -8.77 -1.72 9.47
C VAL A 92 -10.11 -1.01 9.32
N TRP A 93 -10.18 0.00 8.45
CA TRP A 93 -11.43 0.72 8.21
C TRP A 93 -12.49 -0.14 7.54
N GLY A 94 -12.10 -0.96 6.57
CA GLY A 94 -13.02 -1.88 5.90
C GLY A 94 -13.64 -2.87 6.89
N LEU A 95 -12.81 -3.47 7.76
CA LEU A 95 -13.31 -4.37 8.81
C LEU A 95 -14.20 -3.64 9.82
N LEU A 96 -13.81 -2.45 10.26
CA LEU A 96 -14.58 -1.65 11.21
C LEU A 96 -15.94 -1.26 10.62
N MET A 97 -15.97 -0.74 9.38
CA MET A 97 -17.21 -0.35 8.72
C MET A 97 -18.11 -1.54 8.47
N PHE A 98 -17.57 -2.66 8.00
CA PHE A 98 -18.34 -3.89 7.83
C PHE A 98 -18.97 -4.34 9.16
N SER A 99 -18.20 -4.33 10.25
CA SER A 99 -18.68 -4.71 11.58
C SER A 99 -19.80 -3.79 12.08
N ILE A 100 -19.67 -2.48 11.89
CA ILE A 100 -20.71 -1.50 12.22
C ILE A 100 -21.97 -1.75 11.39
N CYS A 101 -21.84 -1.91 10.08
CA CYS A 101 -22.97 -2.17 9.19
C CYS A 101 -23.68 -3.47 9.54
N LEU A 102 -22.93 -4.52 9.88
CA LEU A 102 -23.47 -5.80 10.32
C LEU A 102 -24.29 -5.66 11.62
N ALA A 103 -23.75 -4.94 12.61
CA ALA A 103 -24.46 -4.65 13.86
C ALA A 103 -25.73 -3.79 13.64
N LEU A 104 -25.72 -2.88 12.67
CA LEU A 104 -26.89 -2.06 12.32
C LEU A 104 -28.00 -2.87 11.63
N VAL A 105 -27.61 -3.87 10.85
CA VAL A 105 -28.55 -4.77 10.16
C VAL A 105 -29.14 -5.79 11.12
N ASP A 106 -28.33 -6.32 12.04
CA ASP A 106 -28.70 -7.34 13.03
C ASP A 106 -29.30 -6.72 14.31
N GLN A 107 -30.58 -6.30 14.23
CA GLN A 107 -31.30 -5.67 15.35
C GLN A 107 -32.11 -6.66 16.21
N SER A 108 -31.79 -7.96 16.19
CA SER A 108 -32.59 -8.98 16.88
C SER A 108 -32.46 -9.00 18.41
N GLY A 109 -31.65 -8.11 19.01
CA GLY A 109 -31.50 -7.96 20.46
C GLY A 109 -30.96 -6.59 20.84
N GLY A 110 -31.33 -6.08 22.01
CA GLY A 110 -30.97 -4.72 22.46
C GLY A 110 -29.46 -4.42 22.41
N TRP A 111 -29.13 -3.12 22.32
CA TRP A 111 -27.80 -2.57 22.04
C TRP A 111 -26.70 -2.95 23.06
N ALA A 112 -27.06 -3.40 24.26
CA ALA A 112 -26.11 -3.67 25.34
C ALA A 112 -25.23 -4.92 25.10
N ALA A 113 -25.80 -6.00 24.57
CA ALA A 113 -25.06 -7.24 24.35
C ALA A 113 -24.07 -7.15 23.16
N PRO A 114 -24.43 -6.56 22.00
CA PRO A 114 -23.51 -6.37 20.88
C PRO A 114 -22.35 -5.43 21.22
N ILE A 115 -22.59 -4.35 21.97
CA ILE A 115 -21.54 -3.39 22.36
C ILE A 115 -20.52 -4.06 23.30
N LEU A 116 -21.00 -4.85 24.27
CA LEU A 116 -20.10 -5.57 25.19
C LEU A 116 -19.31 -6.67 24.45
N GLY A 117 -19.95 -7.36 23.50
CA GLY A 117 -19.30 -8.32 22.61
C GLY A 117 -18.21 -7.67 21.75
N ALA A 118 -18.55 -6.61 21.03
CA ALA A 118 -17.59 -5.87 20.21
C ALA A 118 -16.42 -5.31 21.04
N GLY A 119 -16.68 -4.78 22.23
CA GLY A 119 -15.63 -4.33 23.15
C GLY A 119 -14.70 -5.45 23.57
N ARG A 120 -15.23 -6.64 23.87
CA ARG A 120 -14.45 -7.84 24.21
C ARG A 120 -13.64 -8.34 23.02
N ASP A 121 -14.22 -8.38 21.83
CA ASP A 121 -13.57 -8.91 20.63
C ASP A 121 -12.45 -7.97 20.16
N ILE A 122 -12.71 -6.67 20.10
CA ILE A 122 -11.70 -5.65 19.75
C ILE A 122 -10.60 -5.62 20.82
N GLY A 123 -10.98 -5.54 22.09
CA GLY A 123 -10.03 -5.51 23.20
C GLY A 123 -9.18 -6.78 23.26
N GLY A 124 -9.81 -7.95 23.08
CA GLY A 124 -9.14 -9.24 23.01
C GLY A 124 -8.18 -9.36 21.83
N ALA A 125 -8.58 -8.90 20.65
CA ALA A 125 -7.72 -8.88 19.46
C ALA A 125 -6.49 -7.97 19.65
N ILE A 126 -6.68 -6.77 20.21
CA ILE A 126 -5.57 -5.85 20.53
C ILE A 126 -4.64 -6.47 21.57
N LEU A 127 -5.18 -6.98 22.67
CA LEU A 127 -4.40 -7.60 23.75
C LEU A 127 -3.58 -8.77 23.22
N LEU A 128 -4.21 -9.68 22.47
CA LEU A 128 -3.55 -10.84 21.89
C LEU A 128 -2.49 -10.42 20.87
N GLY A 129 -2.78 -9.42 20.04
CA GLY A 129 -1.83 -8.82 19.11
C GLY A 129 -0.60 -8.25 19.80
N LEU A 130 -0.76 -7.55 20.94
CA LEU A 130 0.36 -7.04 21.74
C LEU A 130 1.13 -8.16 22.44
N CYS A 131 0.42 -9.11 23.04
CA CYS A 131 1.01 -10.27 23.71
C CYS A 131 1.87 -11.12 22.77
N VAL A 132 1.49 -11.26 21.50
CA VAL A 132 2.26 -12.00 20.49
C VAL A 132 3.30 -11.11 19.80
N GLY A 133 2.94 -9.86 19.51
CA GLY A 133 3.76 -8.92 18.75
C GLY A 133 4.98 -8.41 19.50
N ILE A 134 4.85 -8.05 20.78
CA ILE A 134 5.96 -7.50 21.58
C ILE A 134 7.09 -8.52 21.77
N PRO A 135 6.83 -9.77 22.20
CA PRO A 135 7.89 -10.78 22.31
C PRO A 135 8.55 -11.05 20.96
N SER A 136 7.76 -11.13 19.89
CA SER A 136 8.27 -11.37 18.54
C SER A 136 9.19 -10.23 18.07
N ALA A 137 8.84 -8.97 18.37
CA ALA A 137 9.68 -7.82 18.05
C ALA A 137 11.00 -7.83 18.84
N ILE A 138 10.97 -8.17 20.14
CA ILE A 138 12.16 -8.24 21.00
C ILE A 138 13.10 -9.37 20.54
N LEU A 139 12.56 -10.53 20.16
CA LEU A 139 13.35 -11.66 19.67
C LEU A 139 13.99 -11.35 18.31
N THR A 140 13.21 -10.76 17.40
CA THR A 140 13.62 -10.50 16.01
C THR A 140 14.57 -9.30 15.92
N GLY A 141 14.45 -8.32 16.82
CA GLY A 141 15.36 -7.16 16.88
C GLY A 141 16.82 -7.49 17.18
N ARG A 142 17.14 -8.74 17.53
CA ARG A 142 18.52 -9.23 17.72
C ARG A 142 19.17 -9.77 16.44
N LEU A 143 18.41 -9.89 15.36
CA LEU A 143 18.96 -10.31 14.08
C LEU A 143 19.55 -9.08 13.38
N PRO A 144 20.84 -9.09 12.99
CA PRO A 144 21.42 -7.98 12.26
C PRO A 144 20.61 -7.75 10.97
N PRO A 145 20.25 -6.50 10.63
CA PRO A 145 19.50 -6.22 9.42
C PRO A 145 20.26 -6.81 8.24
N ARG A 146 19.70 -7.84 7.60
CA ARG A 146 20.23 -8.30 6.33
C ARG A 146 19.97 -7.15 5.37
N ARG A 147 21.00 -6.33 5.15
CA ARG A 147 20.99 -5.34 4.07
C ARG A 147 20.52 -6.11 2.85
N ALA A 148 19.33 -5.80 2.36
CA ALA A 148 18.98 -6.15 1.00
C ALA A 148 20.16 -5.60 0.19
N ALA A 149 20.91 -6.50 -0.44
CA ALA A 149 21.98 -6.07 -1.33
C ALA A 149 21.35 -5.02 -2.24
N PRO A 150 21.94 -3.82 -2.38
CA PRO A 150 21.44 -2.89 -3.37
C PRO A 150 21.46 -3.68 -4.68
N ASP A 151 20.30 -3.84 -5.31
CA ASP A 151 20.18 -4.32 -6.69
C ASP A 151 20.81 -3.25 -7.59
N ARG A 152 22.14 -3.18 -7.53
CA ARG A 152 22.99 -2.61 -8.56
C ARG A 152 23.16 -3.71 -9.59
N GLY A 153 22.16 -3.92 -10.43
CA GLY A 153 22.32 -4.92 -11.48
C GLY A 153 21.27 -4.96 -12.56
N TYR A 154 19.98 -4.87 -12.24
CA TYR A 154 18.99 -5.35 -13.22
C TYR A 154 18.34 -4.30 -14.13
N TRP A 155 18.44 -3.00 -13.81
CA TRP A 155 17.73 -1.95 -14.55
C TRP A 155 18.44 -1.38 -15.78
N ARG A 156 19.61 -1.90 -16.18
CA ARG A 156 20.21 -1.60 -17.50
C ARG A 156 19.75 -2.59 -18.57
N ARG A 157 18.44 -2.75 -18.77
CA ARG A 157 17.93 -3.25 -20.05
C ARG A 157 17.10 -2.17 -20.71
N PRO A 158 17.67 -1.43 -21.68
CA PRO A 158 16.87 -0.60 -22.56
C PRO A 158 15.93 -1.51 -23.34
N VAL A 159 14.65 -1.18 -23.32
CA VAL A 159 13.59 -1.71 -24.19
C VAL A 159 13.80 -1.19 -25.63
N ASP A 160 15.04 -1.16 -26.12
CA ASP A 160 15.40 -0.53 -27.39
C ASP A 160 16.21 -1.46 -28.30
N ARG A 161 16.26 -2.76 -28.00
CA ARG A 161 17.01 -3.71 -28.85
C ARG A 161 16.42 -3.83 -30.26
N GLY A 162 15.12 -3.58 -30.44
CA GLY A 162 14.50 -3.45 -31.76
C GLY A 162 14.87 -2.16 -32.50
N ALA A 163 15.06 -1.05 -31.78
CA ALA A 163 15.39 0.25 -32.38
C ALA A 163 16.87 0.36 -32.79
N ARG A 164 17.78 -0.29 -32.03
CA ARG A 164 19.22 -0.26 -32.33
C ARG A 164 19.61 -1.12 -33.53
N ASP A 165 18.92 -2.22 -33.78
CA ASP A 165 19.18 -3.05 -34.97
C ASP A 165 18.63 -2.42 -36.26
N MET A 166 17.60 -1.58 -36.15
CA MET A 166 17.07 -0.79 -37.27
C MET A 166 17.98 0.41 -37.59
N ALA A 167 18.48 1.12 -36.57
CA ALA A 167 19.41 2.23 -36.75
C ALA A 167 20.79 1.80 -37.30
N ARG A 168 21.24 0.58 -37.01
CA ARG A 168 22.51 0.04 -37.56
C ARG A 168 22.45 -0.35 -39.04
N ARG A 169 21.24 -0.45 -39.63
CA ARG A 169 21.07 -0.75 -41.07
C ARG A 169 20.99 0.50 -41.94
N LEU A 170 20.85 1.69 -41.34
CA LEU A 170 20.63 2.96 -42.07
C LEU A 170 21.81 3.95 -42.00
N ILE A 171 22.89 3.62 -41.29
CA ILE A 171 24.05 4.51 -41.15
C ILE A 171 25.25 3.93 -41.94
N PRO A 172 25.68 4.54 -43.06
CA PRO A 172 26.88 4.13 -43.77
C PRO A 172 28.11 4.35 -42.87
N ARG A 173 29.02 3.37 -42.85
CA ARG A 173 30.26 3.41 -42.08
C ARG A 173 31.22 4.46 -42.64
N GLY A 174 31.11 5.70 -42.17
CA GLY A 174 32.14 6.73 -42.25
C GLY A 174 32.71 6.99 -40.86
N GLY A 175 34.05 6.90 -40.72
CA GLY A 175 34.74 6.90 -39.44
C GLY A 175 34.54 8.15 -38.60
N TYR A 176 34.10 7.96 -37.36
CA TYR A 176 34.20 8.95 -36.28
C TYR A 176 34.66 8.27 -34.99
N ASP A 177 35.72 8.81 -34.40
CA ASP A 177 36.38 8.36 -33.18
C ASP A 177 35.52 8.65 -31.94
N GLY A 178 34.87 7.62 -31.42
CA GLY A 178 33.94 7.69 -30.29
C GLY A 178 34.56 7.71 -28.89
N ARG A 179 35.88 7.88 -28.74
CA ARG A 179 36.52 7.82 -27.41
C ARG A 179 36.40 9.10 -26.57
N ARG A 180 35.89 10.21 -27.11
CA ARG A 180 35.79 11.49 -26.37
C ARG A 180 34.44 11.82 -25.71
N VAL A 181 33.38 11.04 -25.93
CA VAL A 181 32.02 11.47 -25.49
C VAL A 181 31.55 10.81 -24.18
N TYR A 182 32.32 9.87 -23.61
CA TYR A 182 31.93 9.21 -22.35
C TYR A 182 32.49 9.86 -21.07
N CYS A 183 33.21 10.98 -21.17
CA CYS A 183 33.82 11.64 -20.00
C CYS A 183 33.02 12.80 -19.39
N GLU A 184 31.93 13.27 -20.02
CA GLU A 184 31.18 14.45 -19.54
C GLU A 184 29.89 14.16 -18.75
N LEU A 185 29.56 12.88 -18.46
CA LEU A 185 28.31 12.50 -17.78
C LEU A 185 28.51 11.90 -16.37
N CYS A 186 29.66 12.14 -15.73
CA CYS A 186 29.91 11.69 -14.35
C CYS A 186 29.84 12.86 -13.35
N PRO A 187 28.68 13.12 -12.71
CA PRO A 187 28.58 14.07 -11.61
C PRO A 187 28.82 13.35 -10.28
N THR A 188 29.98 12.72 -10.10
CA THR A 188 30.42 12.31 -8.76
C THR A 188 31.93 12.36 -8.69
N SER A 189 32.40 13.43 -8.05
CA SER A 189 33.71 13.53 -7.43
C SER A 189 33.96 12.29 -6.56
N ARG A 190 34.99 11.51 -6.89
CA ARG A 190 36.12 11.07 -6.05
C ARG A 190 36.99 10.05 -6.82
N PRO A 191 38.32 10.19 -6.83
CA PRO A 191 39.22 9.28 -7.55
C PRO A 191 39.38 7.96 -6.79
N CYS A 192 39.40 6.84 -7.53
CA CYS A 192 39.89 5.56 -7.02
C CYS A 192 41.42 5.53 -7.20
N PHE A 193 42.12 5.36 -6.07
CA PHE A 193 43.47 4.79 -6.00
C PHE A 193 43.33 3.39 -5.40
#